data_AF-A0A832STP0-F1
#
_entry.id   AF-A0A832STP0-F1
#
_cell.length_a   1.000
_cell.length_b   1.000
_cell.length_c   1.000
_cell.angle_alpha   90.00
_cell.angle_beta   90.00
_cell.angle_gamma   90.00
#
_symmetry.space_group_name_H-M   'P 1'
#
loop_
_entity.id
_entity.type
_entity.pdbx_description
1 polymer ?
#
loop_
_entity_poly.entity_id
_entity_poly.type
_entity_poly.pdbx_seq_one_letter_code
_entity_poly.pdbx_strand_id
1 'polypeptide(L)' 'MELPPGAKYKVYKTKKYTIYYLLDNVELKSEPERRIVSGGHEFLYFGNTIVIRPIESSQAREAP' A
#
# COMPACT_ATOMS: atom_id res chain seq x y z
N MET A 1 0.19 4.82 -12.39
CA MET A 1 0.93 4.65 -11.13
C MET A 1 2.06 3.67 -11.39
N GLU A 2 3.29 4.05 -11.06
CA GLU A 2 4.47 3.19 -11.20
C GLU A 2 5.05 2.90 -9.82
N LEU A 3 5.41 1.63 -9.58
CA LEU A 3 6.13 1.23 -8.37
C LEU A 3 7.63 1.46 -8.61
N PRO A 4 8.36 2.03 -7.64
CA PRO A 4 9.77 2.27 -7.84
C PRO A 4 10.56 0.96 -7.96
N PRO A 5 11.66 0.97 -8.72
CA PRO A 5 12.49 -0.21 -8.91
C PRO A 5 13.04 -0.68 -7.56
N GLY A 6 12.88 -1.98 -7.29
CA GLY A 6 13.31 -2.60 -6.02
C GLY A 6 12.23 -2.67 -4.93
N ALA A 7 11.05 -2.09 -5.13
CA ALA A 7 9.93 -2.25 -4.20
C ALA A 7 9.52 -3.72 -4.07
N LYS A 8 9.49 -4.26 -2.85
CA LYS A 8 8.94 -5.59 -2.60
C LYS A 8 7.43 -5.50 -2.40
N TYR A 9 6.69 -6.25 -3.21
CA TYR A 9 5.23 -6.24 -3.14
C TYR A 9 4.63 -7.60 -3.49
N LYS A 10 3.38 -7.80 -3.05
CA LYS A 10 2.51 -8.89 -3.52
C LYS A 10 1.41 -8.30 -4.38
N VAL A 11 1.00 -9.02 -5.43
CA VAL A 11 -0.09 -8.60 -6.31
C VAL A 11 -1.26 -9.55 -6.16
N TYR A 12 -2.44 -8.99 -5.95
CA TYR A 12 -3.71 -9.71 -5.96
C TYR A 12 -4.62 -9.11 -7.01
N LYS A 13 -5.11 -9.93 -7.94
CA LYS A 13 -6.02 -9.49 -9.00
C LYS A 13 -7.42 -9.98 -8.70
N THR A 14 -8.37 -9.06 -8.76
CA THR A 14 -9.81 -9.33 -8.69
C THR A 14 -10.46 -8.91 -10.00
N LYS A 15 -11.75 -9.20 -10.18
CA LYS A 15 -12.49 -8.78 -11.40
C LYS A 15 -12.53 -7.26 -11.58
N LYS A 16 -12.48 -6.48 -10.49
CA LYS A 16 -12.64 -5.02 -10.49
C LYS A 16 -11.34 -4.27 -10.21
N TYR A 17 -10.47 -4.85 -9.38
CA TYR A 17 -9.28 -4.18 -8.86
C TYR A 17 -8.02 -5.02 -9.01
N THR A 18 -6.91 -4.35 -9.29
CA THR A 18 -5.55 -4.87 -9.07
C THR A 18 -5.03 -4.28 -7.77
N ILE A 19 -4.63 -5.15 -6.84
CA ILE A 19 -4.20 -4.76 -5.50
C ILE A 19 -2.70 -5.03 -5.37
N TYR A 20 -1.91 -3.99 -5.11
CA TYR A 20 -0.50 -4.08 -4.78
C TYR A 20 -0.34 -3.92 -3.27
N TYR A 21 0.14 -4.95 -2.60
CA TYR A 21 0.47 -4.90 -1.19
C TYR A 21 1.98 -4.70 -1.04
N LEU A 22 2.39 -3.50 -0.61
CA LEU A 22 3.79 -3.15 -0.40
C LEU A 22 4.28 -3.73 0.91
N LEU A 23 5.43 -4.41 0.87
CA LEU A 23 6.08 -4.98 2.06
C LEU A 23 7.00 -3.97 2.74
N ASP A 24 7.50 -3.01 1.99
CA ASP A 24 8.38 -1.96 2.46
C ASP A 24 7.65 -0.61 2.44
N ASN A 25 8.06 0.32 3.30
CA ASN A 25 7.58 1.70 3.21
C ASN A 25 8.27 2.38 2.03
N VAL A 26 7.51 2.57 0.96
CA VAL A 26 8.01 3.08 -0.31
C VAL A 26 7.26 4.36 -0.64
N GLU A 27 8.02 5.38 -1.02
CA GLU A 27 7.47 6.64 -1.48
C GLU A 27 6.94 6.49 -2.92
N LEU A 28 5.64 6.74 -3.08
CA LEU A 28 4.98 6.69 -4.37
C LEU A 28 5.03 8.10 -4.97
N LYS A 29 5.51 8.19 -6.21
CA LYS A 29 5.58 9.46 -6.95
C LYS A 29 4.22 9.94 -7.49
N SER A 30 3.18 9.12 -7.38
CA SER A 30 1.84 9.42 -7.88
C SER A 30 0.90 9.78 -6.73
N GLU A 31 0.11 10.84 -6.92
CA GLU A 31 -0.94 11.23 -5.98
C GLU A 31 -2.17 10.33 -6.14
N PRO A 32 -2.68 9.71 -5.06
CA PRO A 32 -3.87 8.87 -5.12
C PRO A 32 -5.14 9.70 -5.28
N GLU A 33 -6.14 9.17 -5.99
CA GLU A 33 -7.48 9.77 -6.08
C GLU A 33 -8.18 9.74 -4.72
N ARG A 34 -7.91 8.70 -3.94
CA ARG A 34 -8.46 8.52 -2.60
C ARG A 34 -7.47 7.82 -1.70
N ARG A 35 -7.44 8.25 -0.45
CA ARG A 35 -6.63 7.68 0.62
C ARG A 35 -7.52 7.28 1.78
N ILE A 36 -7.33 6.06 2.30
CA ILE A 36 -8.03 5.56 3.49
C ILE A 36 -7.00 4.93 4.41
N VAL A 37 -7.09 5.23 5.71
CA VAL A 37 -6.25 4.61 6.74
C VAL A 37 -7.14 3.70 7.58
N SER A 38 -6.77 2.42 7.71
CA SER A 38 -7.50 1.46 8.52
C SER A 38 -6.61 0.28 8.91
N GLY A 39 -6.77 -0.23 10.14
CA GLY A 39 -6.08 -1.45 10.60
C GLY A 39 -4.55 -1.40 10.47
N GLY A 40 -3.93 -0.24 10.70
CA GLY A 40 -2.47 -0.05 10.57
C GLY A 40 -1.95 0.05 9.13
N HIS A 41 -2.85 0.13 8.15
CA HIS A 41 -2.51 0.20 6.73
C HIS A 41 -3.10 1.44 6.08
N GLU A 42 -2.39 1.97 5.10
CA GLU A 42 -2.87 3.01 4.19
C GLU A 42 -3.25 2.36 2.86
N PHE A 43 -4.47 2.63 2.42
CA PHE A 43 -5.07 2.19 1.17
C PHE A 43 -5.14 3.39 0.23
N LEU A 44 -4.41 3.31 -0.87
CA LEU A 44 -4.25 4.35 -1.87
C LEU A 44 -4.92 3.89 -3.17
N TYR A 45 -5.94 4.62 -3.61
CA TYR A 45 -6.74 4.27 -4.78
C TYR A 45 -6.27 5.07 -6.00
N PHE A 46 -6.03 4.36 -7.10
CA PHE A 46 -5.63 4.87 -8.41
C PHE A 46 -6.55 4.21 -9.46
N GLY A 47 -7.78 4.70 -9.59
CA GLY A 47 -8.82 4.07 -10.42
C GLY A 47 -9.08 2.61 -10.04
N ASN A 48 -8.72 1.69 -10.93
CA ASN A 48 -8.87 0.24 -10.73
C ASN A 48 -7.66 -0.40 -10.02
N THR A 49 -6.70 0.40 -9.55
CA THR A 49 -5.54 -0.06 -8.79
C THR A 49 -5.64 0.39 -7.35
N ILE A 50 -5.39 -0.52 -6.41
CA ILE A 50 -5.32 -0.23 -4.98
C ILE A 50 -3.91 -0.56 -4.52
N VAL A 51 -3.26 0.37 -3.84
CA VAL A 51 -1.96 0.15 -3.20
C VAL A 51 -2.17 0.15 -1.71
N ILE A 52 -1.72 -0.91 -1.05
CA ILE A 52 -1.79 -1.06 0.39
C ILE A 52 -0.36 -0.98 0.89
N ARG A 53 -0.08 -0.05 1.80
CA ARG A 53 1.21 0.00 2.48
C ARG A 53 1.02 0.06 4.00
N PRO A 54 1.91 -0.56 4.78
CA PRO A 54 1.89 -0.39 6.23
C PRO A 54 2.17 1.06 6.58
N ILE A 55 1.53 1.55 7.64
CA ILE A 55 1.88 2.85 8.23
C ILE A 55 2.97 2.57 9.26
N GLU A 56 4.06 3.34 9.27
CA GLU A 56 5.20 3.21 10.21
C GLU A 56 4.86 3.51 11.68
N SER A 57 3.63 3.25 12.11
CA SER A 57 3.20 3.37 13.51
C SER A 57 3.34 2.06 14.30
N SER A 58 3.95 0.99 13.76
CA SER A 58 4.03 -0.28 14.50
C SER A 58 5.13 -1.24 14.02
N GLN A 59 6.38 -0.78 13.90
CA GLN A 59 7.48 -1.63 14.34
C GLN A 59 7.65 -1.39 15.85
N ALA A 60 7.43 -2.43 16.64
CA ALA A 60 7.61 -2.49 18.10
C ALA A 60 6.60 -1.71 18.97
N ARG A 61 5.38 -2.23 19.11
CA ARG A 61 4.90 -2.48 20.48
C ARG A 61 5.28 -3.92 20.78
N GLU A 62 6.51 -4.11 21.24
CA GLU A 62 6.86 -5.34 21.96
C GLU A 62 5.78 -5.52 23.03
N ALA A 63 5.06 -6.63 22.96
CA ALA A 63 4.13 -6.99 24.00
C ALA A 63 4.94 -7.17 25.31
N PRO A 64 4.41 -6.70 26.46
CA PRO A 64 5.08 -6.81 27.75
C PRO A 64 5.30 -8.26 28.19
#